data_AF-A0A1X3J5K0-F1
#
_entry.id   AF-A0A1X3J5K0-F1
#
_cell.length_a   1.000
_cell.length_b   1.000
_cell.length_c   1.000
_cell.angle_alpha   90.00
_cell.angle_beta   90.00
_cell.angle_gamma   90.00
#
_symmetry.space_group_name_H-M   'P 1'
#
loop_
_entity.id
_entity.type
_entity.pdbx_description
1 polymer ?
#
loop_
_entity_poly.entity_id
_entity_poly.type
_entity_poly.pdbx_seq_one_letter_code
_entity_poly.pdbx_strand_id
1 'polypeptide(L)'
;MTGTTLYIGFDINTGAMVDPEDERDTILKSSRQEFVRTTTFDSFQPYFYVERLYSGAKEIGNINGFNVWFNERGFYFYWNEKTEFLIESWLTFPAYPYGWFK
;
A
#
# COMPACT_ATOMS: atom_id res chain seq x y z
N MET A 1 11.28 -8.14 -15.59
CA MET A 1 9.88 -7.71 -15.40
C MET A 1 9.92 -6.25 -15.04
N THR A 2 9.39 -5.39 -15.91
CA THR A 2 9.23 -3.96 -15.62
C THR A 2 8.00 -3.82 -14.72
N GLY A 3 8.22 -3.92 -13.41
CA GLY A 3 7.20 -3.64 -12.42
C GLY A 3 6.92 -2.15 -12.45
N THR A 4 5.85 -1.76 -13.13
CA THR A 4 5.32 -0.40 -13.06
C THR A 4 4.75 -0.21 -11.66
N THR A 5 5.58 0.21 -10.70
CA THR A 5 5.13 0.55 -9.36
C THR A 5 4.35 1.86 -9.43
N LEU A 6 3.03 1.77 -9.43
CA LEU A 6 2.14 2.93 -9.39
C LEU A 6 2.04 3.40 -7.93
N TYR A 7 2.86 4.37 -7.53
CA TYR A 7 2.59 5.08 -6.27
C TYR A 7 1.40 6.01 -6.53
N ILE A 8 0.30 5.80 -5.82
CA ILE A 8 -0.96 6.49 -6.11
C ILE A 8 -0.77 7.98 -5.78
N GLY A 9 -0.74 8.81 -6.83
CA GLY A 9 -0.42 10.24 -6.81
C GLY A 9 0.93 10.62 -7.46
N PHE A 10 1.83 9.67 -7.69
CA PHE A 10 3.14 9.92 -8.32
C PHE A 10 3.65 8.67 -9.05
N ASP A 11 3.70 8.72 -10.38
CA ASP A 11 4.38 7.70 -11.16
C ASP A 11 5.90 7.88 -11.00
N ILE A 12 6.56 6.94 -10.32
CA ILE A 12 8.00 7.01 -10.05
C ILE A 12 8.88 6.83 -11.30
N ASN A 13 8.33 6.27 -12.38
CA ASN A 13 9.07 6.05 -13.62
C ASN A 13 8.98 7.26 -14.55
N THR A 14 7.84 7.95 -14.55
CA THR A 14 7.60 9.10 -15.42
C THR A 14 7.75 10.45 -14.68
N GLY A 15 7.74 10.43 -13.36
CA GLY A 15 7.71 11.63 -12.51
C GLY A 15 6.38 12.38 -12.59
N ALA A 16 5.37 11.83 -13.27
CA ALA A 16 4.08 12.47 -13.43
C ALA A 16 3.28 12.39 -12.13
N MET A 17 2.74 13.52 -11.69
CA MET A 17 1.67 13.50 -10.69
C MET A 17 0.41 12.96 -11.35
N VAL A 18 -0.20 11.97 -10.74
CA VAL A 18 -1.51 11.48 -11.16
C VAL A 18 -2.57 12.38 -10.52
N ASP A 19 -3.57 12.80 -11.30
CA ASP A 19 -4.67 13.60 -10.77
C ASP A 19 -5.43 12.79 -9.71
N PRO A 20 -5.51 13.27 -8.45
CA PRO A 20 -6.26 12.61 -7.39
C PRO A 20 -7.73 12.32 -7.75
N GLU A 21 -8.37 13.13 -8.60
CA GLU A 21 -9.76 12.90 -9.01
C GLU A 21 -9.91 11.78 -10.06
N ASP A 22 -8.90 11.59 -10.93
CA ASP A 22 -8.87 10.47 -11.89
C ASP A 22 -8.67 9.13 -11.17
N GLU A 23 -7.86 9.13 -10.11
CA GLU A 23 -7.69 7.97 -9.22
C GLU A 23 -8.99 7.67 -8.47
N ARG A 24 -9.67 8.72 -7.96
CA ARG A 24 -10.97 8.55 -7.28
C ARG A 24 -12.01 7.91 -8.20
N ASP A 25 -12.10 8.35 -9.45
CA ASP A 25 -13.05 7.80 -10.42
C ASP A 25 -12.72 6.33 -10.77
N THR A 26 -11.44 6.00 -10.92
CA THR A 26 -10.97 4.61 -11.15
C THR A 26 -11.37 3.70 -10.00
N ILE A 27 -11.28 4.17 -8.76
CA ILE A 27 -11.62 3.40 -7.55
C ILE A 27 -13.13 3.18 -7.44
N LEU A 28 -13.93 4.21 -7.77
CA LEU A 28 -15.39 4.12 -7.74
C LEU A 28 -15.95 3.17 -8.81
N LYS A 29 -15.24 3.00 -9.93
CA LYS A 29 -15.66 2.16 -11.06
C LYS A 29 -15.12 0.73 -11.00
N SER A 30 -14.00 0.51 -10.33
CA SER A 30 -13.36 -0.81 -10.23
C SER A 30 -14.10 -1.72 -9.26
N SER A 31 -14.19 -3.02 -9.57
CA SER A 31 -14.60 -3.99 -8.55
C SER A 31 -13.58 -4.02 -7.40
N ARG A 32 -14.01 -4.50 -6.21
CA ARG A 32 -13.10 -4.61 -5.06
C ARG A 32 -11.88 -5.48 -5.37
N GLN A 33 -12.06 -6.52 -6.20
CA GLN A 33 -10.99 -7.42 -6.61
C GLN A 33 -9.99 -6.73 -7.55
N GLU A 34 -10.48 -5.98 -8.53
CA GLU A 34 -9.62 -5.21 -9.45
C GLU A 34 -8.84 -4.14 -8.71
N PHE A 35 -9.50 -3.42 -7.80
CA PHE A 35 -8.86 -2.38 -7.00
C PHE A 35 -7.74 -2.94 -6.12
N VAL A 36 -7.99 -4.06 -5.42
CA VAL A 36 -6.93 -4.73 -4.65
C VAL A 36 -5.77 -5.15 -5.56
N ARG A 37 -6.06 -5.66 -6.75
CA ARG A 37 -5.04 -6.09 -7.71
C ARG A 37 -4.15 -4.94 -8.19
N THR A 38 -4.71 -3.74 -8.37
CA THR A 38 -3.95 -2.57 -8.85
C THR A 38 -3.24 -1.81 -7.73
N THR A 39 -3.63 -2.02 -6.48
CA THR A 39 -3.09 -1.32 -5.31
C THR A 39 -2.23 -2.19 -4.39
N THR A 40 -1.99 -3.45 -4.76
CA THR A 40 -1.07 -4.34 -4.06
C THR A 40 0.32 -4.21 -4.68
N PHE A 41 1.31 -3.86 -3.86
CA PHE A 41 2.69 -3.67 -4.29
C PHE A 41 3.64 -4.48 -3.41
N ASP A 42 4.65 -5.07 -4.05
CA ASP A 42 5.81 -5.61 -3.37
C ASP A 42 6.99 -4.63 -3.44
N SER A 43 7.75 -4.55 -2.34
CA SER A 43 8.95 -3.70 -2.26
C SER A 43 9.90 -4.18 -1.17
N PHE A 44 11.08 -3.58 -1.09
CA PHE A 44 12.04 -3.77 0.01
C PHE A 44 12.11 -2.48 0.80
N GLN A 45 11.65 -2.52 2.06
CA GLN A 45 11.51 -1.32 2.89
C GLN A 45 12.22 -1.49 4.24
N PRO A 46 12.96 -0.46 4.67
CA PRO A 46 13.65 -0.46 5.95
C PRO A 46 12.65 -0.35 7.12
N TYR A 47 13.08 -0.79 8.31
CA TYR A 47 12.22 -0.81 9.50
C TYR A 47 11.55 0.54 9.81
N PHE A 48 12.25 1.68 9.65
CA PHE A 48 11.68 3.00 9.98
C PHE A 48 10.44 3.37 9.15
N TYR A 49 10.31 2.80 7.94
CA TYR A 49 9.13 2.98 7.10
C TYR A 49 7.98 2.13 7.65
N VAL A 50 8.26 0.85 7.92
CA VAL A 50 7.26 -0.13 8.36
C VAL A 50 6.78 0.13 9.79
N GLU A 51 7.64 0.66 10.67
CA GLU A 51 7.29 1.07 12.04
C GLU A 51 6.06 1.98 12.05
N ARG A 52 5.94 2.87 11.07
CA ARG A 52 4.81 3.80 10.94
C ARG A 52 3.51 3.11 10.52
N LEU A 53 3.60 2.01 9.77
CA LEU A 53 2.45 1.22 9.34
C LEU A 53 1.79 0.48 10.51
N TYR A 54 2.57 0.10 11.53
CA TYR A 54 2.06 -0.56 12.74
C TYR A 54 1.15 0.32 13.60
N SER A 55 1.24 1.65 13.47
CA SER A 55 0.42 2.57 14.26
C SER A 55 -1.07 2.41 13.92
N GLY A 56 -1.83 1.77 14.83
CA GLY A 56 -3.24 1.45 14.63
C GLY A 56 -3.50 0.17 13.83
N ALA A 57 -2.45 -0.63 13.56
CA ALA A 57 -2.59 -1.91 12.88
C ALA A 57 -2.98 -3.04 13.84
N LYS A 58 -3.76 -3.99 13.34
CA LYS A 58 -4.18 -5.21 14.02
C LYS A 58 -3.73 -6.41 13.20
N GLU A 59 -3.22 -7.44 13.85
CA GLU A 59 -2.93 -8.70 13.18
C GLU A 59 -4.23 -9.33 12.68
N ILE A 60 -4.25 -9.74 11.40
CA ILE A 60 -5.41 -10.36 10.75
C ILE A 60 -5.11 -11.78 10.23
N GLY A 61 -3.87 -12.23 10.36
CA GLY A 61 -3.47 -13.57 9.93
C GLY A 61 -1.97 -13.68 9.73
N ASN A 62 -1.56 -14.75 9.07
CA ASN A 62 -0.16 -15.12 8.89
C ASN A 62 0.07 -15.79 7.54
N ILE A 63 1.20 -15.50 6.91
CA ILE A 63 1.69 -16.15 5.69
C ILE A 63 3.09 -16.70 5.99
N ASN A 64 3.25 -18.02 5.90
CA ASN A 64 4.55 -18.70 6.09
C ASN A 64 5.30 -18.34 7.38
N GLY A 65 4.57 -18.13 8.48
CA GLY A 65 5.15 -17.77 9.77
C GLY A 65 5.31 -16.27 10.00
N PHE A 66 4.94 -15.41 9.05
CA PHE A 66 5.00 -13.95 9.19
C PHE A 66 3.61 -13.32 9.22
N ASN A 67 3.44 -12.33 10.08
CA ASN A 67 2.15 -11.72 10.34
C ASN A 67 1.69 -10.79 9.21
N VAL A 68 0.38 -10.80 8.96
CA VAL A 68 -0.32 -9.86 8.10
C VAL A 68 -1.13 -8.94 8.98
N TRP A 69 -1.05 -7.65 8.68
CA TRP A 69 -1.59 -6.57 9.49
C TRP A 69 -2.62 -5.80 8.70
N PHE A 70 -3.73 -5.44 9.33
CA PHE A 70 -4.71 -4.50 8.80
C PHE A 70 -4.69 -3.22 9.63
N ASN A 71 -4.64 -2.09 8.95
CA ASN A 71 -4.74 -0.78 9.57
C ASN A 71 -6.11 -0.17 9.25
N GLU A 72 -6.79 0.35 10.27
CA GLU A 72 -8.12 0.98 10.14
C GLU A 72 -8.11 2.22 9.23
N ARG A 73 -6.93 2.77 8.93
CA ARG A 73 -6.71 3.78 7.88
C ARG A 73 -6.89 3.24 6.45
N GLY A 74 -7.28 1.97 6.30
CA GLY A 74 -7.67 1.39 5.02
C GLY A 74 -6.50 0.81 4.25
N PHE A 75 -5.66 0.00 4.88
CA PHE A 75 -4.65 -0.79 4.17
C PHE A 75 -4.31 -2.06 4.94
N TYR A 76 -3.75 -3.05 4.25
CA TYR A 76 -3.08 -4.18 4.90
C TYR A 76 -1.65 -4.31 4.42
N PHE A 77 -0.80 -4.89 5.26
CA PHE A 77 0.59 -5.13 4.92
C PHE A 77 1.14 -6.40 5.57
N TYR A 78 2.11 -6.98 4.90
CA TYR A 78 2.97 -8.07 5.33
C TYR A 78 4.40 -7.56 5.28
N TRP A 79 5.20 -7.79 6.32
CA TRP A 79 6.62 -7.45 6.28
C TRP A 79 7.48 -8.57 6.86
N ASN A 80 8.52 -8.93 6.12
CA ASN A 80 9.55 -9.86 6.58
C ASN A 80 10.78 -9.06 7.06
N GLU A 81 10.94 -8.96 8.37
CA GLU A 81 12.05 -8.25 9.01
C GLU A 81 13.44 -8.74 8.57
N LYS A 82 13.57 -10.02 8.19
CA LYS A 82 14.87 -10.63 7.85
C LYS A 82 15.34 -10.25 6.46
N THR A 83 14.40 -10.01 5.53
CA THR A 83 14.69 -9.72 4.14
C THR A 83 14.27 -8.31 3.75
N GLU A 84 13.66 -7.56 4.67
CA GLU A 84 13.02 -6.26 4.44
C GLU A 84 11.91 -6.29 3.38
N PHE A 85 11.43 -7.48 3.02
CA PHE A 85 10.43 -7.64 1.96
C PHE A 85 9.04 -7.27 2.49
N LEU A 86 8.42 -6.30 1.84
CA LEU A 86 7.10 -5.75 2.17
C LEU A 86 6.13 -6.08 1.05
N ILE A 87 4.93 -6.52 1.41
CA ILE A 87 3.75 -6.46 0.55
C ILE A 87 2.76 -5.53 1.23
N GLU A 88 2.27 -4.52 0.54
CA GLU A 88 1.22 -3.63 1.04
C GLU A 88 0.09 -3.50 0.02
N SER A 89 -1.14 -3.32 0.51
CA SER A 89 -2.31 -3.02 -0.32
C SER A 89 -3.16 -1.94 0.31
N TRP A 90 -3.47 -0.92 -0.48
CA TRP A 90 -4.23 0.26 -0.05
C TRP A 90 -5.69 0.12 -0.46
N LEU A 91 -6.55 0.10 0.55
CA LEU A 91 -7.98 -0.21 0.43
C LEU A 91 -8.89 1.01 0.38
N THR A 92 -8.35 2.22 0.52
CA THR A 92 -9.08 3.50 0.52
C THR A 92 -8.34 4.58 -0.25
N PHE A 93 -9.08 5.59 -0.71
CA PHE A 93 -8.55 6.79 -1.35
C PHE A 93 -8.62 8.02 -0.42
N PRO A 94 -7.60 8.90 -0.41
CA PRO A 94 -6.30 8.74 -1.07
C PRO A 94 -5.49 7.61 -0.42
N ALA A 95 -4.91 6.77 -1.29
CA ALA A 95 -3.91 5.79 -0.88
C ALA A 95 -2.58 6.55 -0.79
N TYR A 96 -1.87 6.41 0.34
CA TYR A 96 -0.58 7.06 0.63
C TYR A 96 -0.60 8.53 1.13
N PRO A 97 0.31 8.83 2.08
CA PRO A 97 -0.02 8.88 3.49
C PRO A 97 -0.63 10.25 3.84
N TYR A 98 -1.89 10.45 3.50
CA TYR A 98 -2.62 11.65 3.90
C TYR A 98 -2.74 11.66 5.44
N GLY A 99 -1.90 12.46 6.11
CA GLY A 99 -1.88 12.59 7.57
C GLY A 99 -0.73 11.91 8.32
N TRP A 100 0.32 11.38 7.66
CA TRP A 100 1.53 10.93 8.37
C TRP A 100 2.43 12.07 8.87
N PHE A 101 2.29 13.27 8.30
CA PHE A 101 3.06 14.46 8.67
C PHE A 101 2.25 15.47 9.50
N LYS A 102 1.08 15.07 10.03
CA LYS A 102 0.32 15.88 10.98
C LYS A 102 0.41 15.29 12.38
#